data_AF-A0A357AGE7-F1
#
_entry.id   AF-A0A357AGE7-F1
#
_cell.length_a   1.000
_cell.length_b   1.000
_cell.length_c   1.000
_cell.angle_alpha   90.00
_cell.angle_beta   90.00
_cell.angle_gamma   90.00
#
_symmetry.space_group_name_H-M   'P 1'
#
loop_
_entity.id
_entity.type
_entity.pdbx_description
1 polymer ?
#
loop_
_entity_poly.entity_id
_entity_poly.type
_entity_poly.pdbx_seq_one_letter_code
_entity_poly.pdbx_strand_id
1 'polypeptide(L)' 'SISISENNKWAIQRRFQNGTFKVSYPPYGYKNIDGQMIVNPKQAEVVKFIFAEALSGKGTQKIADDLNHRNVPTKKGG' A
#
# COMPACT_ATOMS: atom_id res chain seq x y z
N SER A 1 34.63 12.18 6.69
CA SER A 1 33.68 12.52 5.62
C SER A 1 32.65 11.42 5.51
N ILE A 2 31.36 11.73 5.68
CA ILE A 2 30.29 10.75 5.42
C ILE A 2 30.21 10.49 3.91
N SER A 3 30.03 9.23 3.53
CA SER A 3 29.92 8.86 2.12
C SER A 3 28.61 9.40 1.51
N ILE A 4 28.55 9.56 0.19
CA ILE A 4 27.31 9.94 -0.53
C ILE A 4 26.17 8.97 -0.19
N SER A 5 26.48 7.68 -0.07
CA SER A 5 25.53 6.63 0.31
C SER A 5 24.97 6.87 1.72
N GLU A 6 25.83 7.18 2.68
CA GLU A 6 25.44 7.46 4.06
C GLU A 6 24.60 8.72 4.17
N ASN A 7 24.98 9.79 3.46
CA ASN A 7 24.20 11.02 3.39
C ASN A 7 22.79 10.79 2.79
N ASN A 8 22.70 9.97 1.74
CA ASN A 8 21.42 9.61 1.12
C ASN A 8 20.52 8.81 2.07
N LYS A 9 21.07 7.83 2.81
CA LYS A 9 20.31 7.07 3.82
C LYS A 9 19.78 7.99 4.91
N TRP A 10 20.63 8.90 5.40
CA TRP A 10 20.26 9.85 6.44
C TRP A 10 19.15 10.81 5.99
N ALA A 11 19.23 11.31 4.75
CA ALA A 11 18.19 12.15 4.16
C ALA A 11 16.84 11.41 4.01
N ILE A 12 16.86 10.14 3.60
CA ILE A 12 15.65 9.30 3.49
C ILE A 12 15.04 9.08 4.87
N GLN A 13 15.83 8.69 5.88
CA GLN A 13 15.36 8.50 7.25
C GLN A 13 14.68 9.77 7.80
N ARG A 14 15.29 10.95 7.60
CA ARG A 14 14.67 12.21 8.00
C ARG A 14 13.33 12.49 7.29
N ARG A 15 13.22 12.17 6.00
CA ARG A 15 11.95 12.36 5.25
C ARG A 15 10.86 11.43 5.77
N PHE A 16 11.18 10.20 6.16
CA PHE A 16 10.23 9.29 6.81
C PHE A 16 9.77 9.82 8.18
N GLN A 17 10.70 10.25 9.04
CA GLN A 17 10.39 10.82 10.35
C GLN A 17 9.51 12.07 10.25
N ASN A 18 9.79 12.93 9.27
CA ASN A 18 9.04 14.17 9.06
C ASN A 18 7.74 13.96 8.28
N GLY A 19 7.41 12.74 7.84
CA GLY A 19 6.23 12.46 7.02
C GLY A 19 6.27 13.07 5.61
N THR A 20 7.44 13.49 5.12
CA THR A 20 7.62 14.13 3.80
C THR A 20 8.18 13.18 2.74
N PHE A 21 8.32 11.90 3.08
CA PHE A 21 8.76 10.89 2.12
C PHE A 21 7.68 10.67 1.04
N LYS A 22 8.07 10.87 -0.22
CA LYS A 22 7.18 10.70 -1.38
C LYS A 22 7.23 9.26 -1.87
N VAL A 23 6.13 8.53 -1.69
CA VAL A 23 6.00 7.13 -2.16
C VAL A 23 5.44 7.11 -3.58
N SER A 24 6.30 6.94 -4.59
CA SER A 24 5.90 6.94 -6.00
C SER A 24 4.92 5.81 -6.36
N TYR A 25 5.10 4.63 -5.75
CA TYR A 25 4.21 3.48 -5.92
C TYR A 25 3.59 3.10 -4.58
N PRO A 26 2.43 3.67 -4.23
CA PRO A 26 1.81 3.41 -2.94
C PRO A 26 1.17 2.02 -2.91
N PRO A 27 0.87 1.45 -1.73
CA PRO A 27 0.17 0.18 -1.61
C PRO A 27 -1.22 0.17 -2.28
N TYR A 28 -1.83 -1.01 -2.43
CA TYR A 28 -3.24 -1.11 -2.82
C TYR A 28 -4.13 -0.45 -1.75
N GLY A 29 -5.19 0.23 -2.15
CA GLY A 29 -5.98 1.08 -1.24
C GLY A 29 -5.54 2.55 -1.24
N TYR A 30 -4.40 2.87 -1.86
CA TYR A 30 -3.88 4.24 -1.95
C TYR A 30 -3.51 4.61 -3.39
N LYS A 31 -3.64 5.91 -3.69
CA LYS A 31 -3.16 6.57 -4.90
C LYS A 31 -2.10 7.60 -4.52
N ASN A 32 -1.13 7.80 -5.40
CA ASN A 32 -0.21 8.92 -5.29
C ASN A 32 -0.82 10.07 -6.08
N ILE A 33 -1.04 11.19 -5.40
CA ILE A 33 -1.45 12.45 -6.03
C ILE A 33 -0.42 13.48 -5.58
N ASP A 34 0.37 13.99 -6.52
CA ASP A 34 1.41 15.01 -6.30
C ASP A 34 2.42 14.68 -5.19
N GLY A 35 2.77 13.39 -5.06
CA GLY A 35 3.70 12.90 -4.03
C GLY A 35 3.04 12.58 -2.70
N GLN A 36 1.73 12.79 -2.54
CA GLN A 36 0.97 12.45 -1.35
C GLN A 36 0.24 11.11 -1.52
N MET A 37 0.22 10.31 -0.45
CA MET A 37 -0.57 9.09 -0.38
C MET A 37 -2.01 9.41 0.03
N ILE A 38 -2.93 9.35 -0.93
CA ILE A 38 -4.35 9.60 -0.72
C ILE A 38 -5.09 8.27 -0.77
N VAL A 39 -6.02 8.06 0.17
CA VAL A 39 -6.86 6.85 0.21
C VAL A 39 -7.69 6.78 -1.08
N ASN A 40 -7.70 5.61 -1.70
CA ASN A 40 -8.62 5.28 -2.79
C ASN A 40 -9.85 4.59 -2.20
N PRO A 41 -11.01 5.25 -2.08
CA PRO A 41 -12.17 4.70 -1.37
C PRO A 41 -12.60 3.33 -1.91
N LYS A 42 -12.60 3.16 -3.24
CA LYS A 42 -12.99 1.88 -3.88
C LYS A 42 -12.07 0.73 -3.49
N GLN A 43 -10.76 0.95 -3.48
CA GLN A 43 -9.80 -0.09 -3.08
C GLN A 43 -9.75 -0.25 -1.56
N ALA A 44 -10.04 0.81 -0.79
CA ALA A 44 -10.07 0.77 0.66
C ALA A 44 -11.17 -0.17 1.18
N GLU A 45 -12.34 -0.21 0.51
CA GLU A 45 -13.40 -1.18 0.86
C GLU A 45 -12.95 -2.63 0.65
N VAL A 46 -12.19 -2.91 -0.41
CA VAL A 46 -11.59 -4.24 -0.63
C VAL A 46 -10.59 -4.57 0.47
N VAL A 47 -9.76 -3.62 0.89
CA VAL A 47 -8.82 -3.81 2.01
C VAL A 47 -9.60 -4.14 3.29
N LYS A 48 -10.63 -3.36 3.63
CA LYS A 48 -11.47 -3.63 4.81
C LYS A 48 -12.11 -5.02 4.76
N PHE A 49 -12.60 -5.44 3.59
CA PHE A 49 -13.14 -6.79 3.38
C PHE A 49 -12.08 -7.87 3.67
N ILE A 50 -10.86 -7.73 3.12
CA ILE A 50 -9.76 -8.67 3.37
C ILE A 50 -9.46 -8.79 4.87
N PHE A 51 -9.40 -7.67 5.58
CA PHE A 51 -9.18 -7.65 7.02
C PHE A 51 -10.31 -8.33 7.79
N ALA A 52 -11.57 -8.06 7.43
CA ALA A 52 -12.73 -8.69 8.07
C ALA A 52 -12.73 -10.22 7.88
N GLU A 53 -12.43 -10.70 6.67
CA GLU A 53 -12.35 -12.14 6.39
C GLU A 53 -11.15 -12.81 7.09
N ALA A 54 -10.01 -12.13 7.15
CA ALA A 54 -8.86 -12.66 7.88
C ALA A 54 -9.15 -12.77 9.38
N LEU A 55 -9.81 -11.76 9.97
CA LEU A 55 -10.23 -11.76 11.37
C LEU A 55 -11.33 -12.78 11.67
N SER A 56 -12.14 -13.16 10.68
CA SER A 56 -13.11 -14.25 10.82
C SER A 56 -12.48 -15.65 10.72
N GLY A 57 -11.15 -15.74 10.54
CA GLY A 57 -10.40 -16.99 10.48
C GLY A 57 -10.27 -17.58 9.07
N LYS A 58 -10.62 -16.83 8.03
CA LYS A 58 -10.48 -17.28 6.65
C LYS A 58 -9.00 -17.23 6.22
N GLY A 59 -8.51 -18.34 5.69
CA GLY A 59 -7.15 -18.42 5.13
C GLY A 59 -6.99 -17.58 3.86
N THR A 60 -5.75 -17.17 3.59
CA THR A 60 -5.40 -16.27 2.46
C THR A 60 -5.86 -16.79 1.10
N GLN A 61 -5.75 -18.10 0.83
CA GLN A 61 -6.20 -18.69 -0.43
C GLN A 61 -7.70 -18.50 -0.65
N LYS A 62 -8.52 -18.77 0.37
CA LYS A 62 -9.98 -18.60 0.27
C LYS A 62 -10.37 -17.14 0.07
N ILE A 63 -9.64 -16.20 0.67
CA ILE A 63 -9.87 -14.77 0.45
C ILE A 63 -9.52 -14.39 -1.00
N ALA A 64 -8.42 -14.93 -1.54
CA ALA A 64 -8.05 -14.70 -2.94
C ALA A 64 -9.11 -15.24 -3.91
N ASP A 65 -9.62 -16.45 -3.66
CA ASP A 65 -10.68 -17.06 -4.47
C ASP A 65 -11.95 -16.21 -4.48
N ASP A 66 -12.37 -15.68 -3.31
CA ASP A 66 -13.49 -14.75 -3.18
C ASP A 66 -13.28 -13.46 -3.98
N LEU A 67 -12.09 -12.87 -3.92
CA LEU A 67 -11.76 -11.65 -4.66
C LEU A 67 -11.79 -11.89 -6.18
N ASN A 68 -11.28 -13.04 -6.62
CA ASN A 68 -11.31 -13.45 -8.02
C ASN A 68 -12.74 -13.67 -8.51
N HIS A 69 -13.58 -14.35 -7.72
CA HIS A 69 -15.00 -14.55 -8.04
C HIS A 69 -15.74 -13.21 -8.17
N ARG A 70 -15.37 -12.22 -7.36
CA ARG A 70 -15.91 -10.84 -7.42
C ARG A 70 -15.29 -9.99 -8.53
N ASN A 71 -14.40 -10.53 -9.35
CA ASN A 71 -13.65 -9.81 -10.40
C ASN A 71 -12.95 -8.56 -9.88
N VAL A 72 -12.41 -8.61 -8.65
CA VAL A 72 -11.68 -7.48 -8.07
C VAL A 72 -10.32 -7.37 -8.77
N PRO A 73 -10.03 -6.27 -9.49
CA PRO A 73 -8.76 -6.13 -10.19
C PRO A 73 -7.62 -5.94 -9.19
N THR A 74 -6.47 -6.52 -9.52
CA THR A 74 -5.22 -6.24 -8.81
C THR A 74 -4.79 -4.79 -9.04
N LYS A 75 -3.82 -4.29 -8.27
CA LYS A 75 -3.31 -2.92 -8.45
C LYS A 75 -2.86 -2.63 -9.88
N LYS A 76 -2.35 -3.64 -10.60
CA LYS A 76 -1.79 -3.53 -11.94
C LYS A 76 -2.79 -3.88 -13.05
N GLY A 77 -4.04 -4.21 -12.72
CA GLY A 77 -5.09 -4.48 -13.70
C GLY A 77 -5.40 -5.96 -13.95
N GLY A 78 -4.50 -6.87 -13.56
CA GLY A 78 -4.64 -8.30 -13.89
C GLY A 78 -3.94 -8.66 -15.18
#